data_AF-A0A956AVI0-F1
#
_entry.id   AF-A0A956AVI0-F1
#
_cell.length_a   1.000
_cell.length_b   1.000
_cell.length_c   1.000
_cell.angle_alpha   90.00
_cell.angle_beta   90.00
_cell.angle_gamma   90.00
#
_symmetry.space_group_name_H-M   'P 1'
#
loop_
_entity.id
_entity.type
_entity.pdbx_description
1 polymer ?
#
loop_
_entity_poly.entity_id
_entity_poly.type
_entity_poly.pdbx_seq_one_letter_code
_entity_poly.pdbx_strand_id
1 'polypeptide(L)'
;MSWLSIGLLAGTYALGARAGAGVVADEVTMLMTPWAGARWGDAAVAIQAPLRVSFAEGRLRDRDWDEGADFGRLLRFARYGDFVRVGQVVDLTLGQGTLVRRYHNGVDDDHHRLGALVAGTIGPLGVEIFADQVFAAPVGGARAQWTFDAPFTVGATFAGDFAAPVTLSGGVDDTGRPRGRRDFFGGGGLDVAWHLLDDPDGRLDLYGVGQVLDSARFGAHLGFAGTARPGPDWRLEGRLEGIAL
;
A
#
# COMPACT_ATOMS: atom_id res chain seq x y z
N MET A 1 22.20 -4.47 -3.19
CA MET A 1 22.04 -4.81 -4.62
C MET A 1 22.17 -3.54 -5.45
N SER A 2 22.87 -3.59 -6.57
CA SER A 2 22.94 -2.52 -7.58
C SER A 2 22.04 -2.88 -8.77
N TRP A 3 21.25 -1.92 -9.26
CA TRP A 3 20.27 -2.15 -10.32
C TRP A 3 20.63 -1.34 -11.58
N LEU A 4 20.55 -1.99 -12.74
CA LEU A 4 20.48 -1.32 -14.03
C LEU A 4 19.03 -1.37 -14.51
N SER A 5 18.51 -0.26 -15.05
CA SER A 5 17.16 -0.20 -15.62
C SER A 5 17.20 0.51 -16.96
N ILE A 6 16.62 -0.11 -17.98
CA ILE A 6 16.45 0.46 -19.32
C ILE A 6 14.97 0.37 -19.70
N GLY A 7 14.46 1.42 -20.33
CA GLY A 7 13.10 1.49 -20.83
C GLY A 7 13.03 2.25 -22.15
N LEU A 8 12.12 1.82 -23.00
CA LEU A 8 11.74 2.47 -24.26
C LEU A 8 10.26 2.83 -24.17
N LEU A 9 9.95 4.05 -24.59
CA LEU A 9 8.59 4.59 -24.65
C LEU A 9 8.23 4.88 -26.12
N ALA A 10 7.09 4.37 -26.58
CA ALA A 10 6.60 4.56 -27.94
C ALA A 10 5.10 4.85 -27.91
N GLY A 11 4.75 6.14 -27.81
CA GLY A 11 3.36 6.60 -27.73
C GLY A 11 2.63 5.99 -26.53
N THR A 12 1.58 5.21 -26.82
CA THR A 12 0.78 4.49 -25.83
C THR A 12 1.51 3.32 -25.18
N TYR A 13 2.57 2.80 -25.79
CA TYR A 13 3.25 1.58 -25.34
C TYR A 13 4.58 1.88 -24.66
N ALA A 14 4.92 1.03 -23.70
CA ALA A 14 6.17 1.10 -22.97
C ALA A 14 6.72 -0.31 -22.78
N LEU A 15 8.02 -0.47 -22.94
CA LEU A 15 8.70 -1.74 -22.69
C LEU A 15 10.05 -1.48 -22.06
N GLY A 16 10.53 -2.40 -21.23
CA GLY A 16 11.83 -2.25 -20.61
C GLY A 16 12.24 -3.47 -19.83
N ALA A 17 13.38 -3.37 -19.17
CA ALA A 17 13.88 -4.39 -18.28
C ALA A 17 14.67 -3.75 -17.13
N ARG A 18 14.57 -4.36 -15.95
CA ARG A 18 15.51 -4.13 -14.86
C ARG A 18 16.38 -5.37 -14.71
N ALA A 19 17.67 -5.20 -14.45
CA ALA A 19 18.56 -6.31 -14.12
C ALA A 19 19.46 -5.94 -12.94
N GLY A 20 19.77 -6.92 -12.10
CA GLY A 20 20.67 -6.76 -10.97
C GLY A 20 21.10 -8.10 -10.42
N ALA A 21 22.25 -8.12 -9.73
CA ALA A 21 22.74 -9.30 -9.03
C ALA A 21 22.82 -9.02 -7.52
N GLY A 22 22.60 -10.04 -6.71
CA GLY A 22 22.80 -9.97 -5.27
C GLY A 22 22.60 -11.31 -4.58
N VAL A 23 22.63 -11.27 -3.25
CA VAL A 23 22.51 -12.47 -2.42
C VAL A 23 21.09 -12.52 -1.85
N VAL A 24 20.41 -13.65 -2.04
CA VAL A 24 19.07 -13.94 -1.50
C VAL A 24 19.11 -15.33 -0.90
N ALA A 25 18.69 -15.48 0.37
CA ALA A 25 18.71 -16.76 1.08
C ALA A 25 20.06 -17.52 0.95
N ASP A 26 21.16 -16.80 1.18
CA ASP A 26 22.56 -17.29 1.07
C ASP A 26 23.02 -17.71 -0.34
N GLU A 27 22.24 -17.40 -1.37
CA GLU A 27 22.55 -17.73 -2.76
C GLU A 27 22.80 -16.47 -3.60
N VAL A 28 23.88 -16.48 -4.40
CA VAL A 28 24.10 -15.44 -5.40
C VAL A 28 23.12 -15.66 -6.55
N THR A 29 22.32 -14.65 -6.85
CA THR A 29 21.30 -14.69 -7.88
C THR A 29 21.40 -13.48 -8.81
N MET A 30 21.00 -13.67 -10.07
CA MET A 30 20.75 -12.59 -11.02
C MET A 30 19.23 -12.46 -11.20
N LEU A 31 18.70 -11.27 -10.91
CA LEU A 31 17.31 -10.92 -11.20
C LEU A 31 17.25 -10.12 -12.50
N MET A 32 16.40 -10.54 -13.42
CA MET A 32 16.00 -9.78 -14.60
C MET A 32 14.49 -9.63 -14.61
N THR A 33 13.98 -8.43 -14.78
CA THR A 33 12.54 -8.13 -14.78
C THR A 33 12.18 -7.36 -16.05
N PRO A 34 12.05 -8.05 -17.21
CA PRO A 34 11.38 -7.47 -18.37
C PRO A 34 9.95 -7.05 -18.02
N TRP A 35 9.49 -5.99 -18.65
CA TRP A 35 8.14 -5.46 -18.48
C TRP A 35 7.65 -4.82 -19.79
N ALA A 36 6.33 -4.84 -19.95
CA ALA A 36 5.63 -4.18 -21.04
C ALA A 36 4.35 -3.57 -20.51
N GLY A 37 3.93 -2.44 -21.05
CA GLY A 37 2.71 -1.77 -20.63
C GLY A 37 2.14 -0.89 -21.73
N ALA A 38 0.90 -0.48 -21.49
CA ALA A 38 0.15 0.36 -22.39
C ALA A 38 -0.77 1.32 -21.63
N ARG A 39 -1.03 2.49 -22.23
CA ARG A 39 -1.95 3.51 -21.72
C ARG A 39 -2.99 3.92 -22.76
N TRP A 40 -4.26 3.82 -22.40
CA TRP A 40 -5.41 4.21 -23.22
C TRP A 40 -6.30 5.17 -22.44
N GLY A 41 -6.21 6.47 -22.75
CA GLY A 41 -6.92 7.52 -22.01
C GLY A 41 -6.53 7.52 -20.53
N ASP A 42 -7.51 7.21 -19.68
CA ASP A 42 -7.35 7.12 -18.22
C ASP A 42 -6.92 5.73 -17.75
N ALA A 43 -6.97 4.71 -18.60
CA ALA A 43 -6.54 3.36 -18.27
C ALA A 43 -5.05 3.15 -18.57
N ALA A 44 -4.34 2.49 -17.66
CA ALA A 44 -2.96 2.04 -17.90
C ALA A 44 -2.72 0.68 -17.28
N VAL A 45 -2.09 -0.24 -18.01
CA VAL A 45 -1.76 -1.58 -17.53
C VAL A 45 -0.32 -1.88 -17.89
N ALA A 46 0.41 -2.49 -16.97
CA ALA A 46 1.74 -3.03 -17.22
C ALA A 46 1.88 -4.42 -16.61
N ILE A 47 2.48 -5.32 -17.37
CA ILE A 47 2.90 -6.64 -16.95
C ILE A 47 4.41 -6.68 -16.84
N GLN A 48 4.91 -7.63 -16.06
CA GLN A 48 6.33 -7.90 -15.89
C GLN A 48 6.57 -9.41 -15.77
N ALA A 49 7.80 -9.85 -15.96
CA ALA A 49 8.19 -11.23 -15.67
C ALA A 49 9.50 -11.20 -14.86
N PRO A 50 9.46 -11.28 -13.52
CA PRO A 50 10.66 -11.34 -12.71
C PRO A 50 11.30 -12.74 -12.84
N LEU A 51 12.45 -12.79 -13.50
CA LEU A 51 13.22 -13.99 -13.76
C LEU A 51 14.46 -13.99 -12.88
N ARG A 52 14.50 -14.86 -11.87
CA ARG A 52 15.66 -15.01 -11.01
C ARG A 52 16.43 -16.27 -11.37
N VAL A 53 17.69 -16.10 -11.74
CA VAL A 53 18.61 -17.19 -12.05
C VAL A 53 19.54 -17.41 -10.86
N SER A 54 19.58 -18.64 -10.35
CA SER A 54 20.59 -19.07 -9.40
C SER A 54 21.93 -19.25 -10.11
N PHE A 55 23.00 -18.65 -9.59
CA PHE A 55 24.34 -18.92 -10.13
C PHE A 55 24.89 -20.28 -9.70
N ALA A 56 24.43 -20.83 -8.57
CA ALA A 56 24.87 -22.15 -8.10
C ALA A 56 24.24 -23.29 -8.91
N GLU A 57 22.96 -23.16 -9.26
CA GLU A 57 22.20 -24.17 -10.01
C GLU A 57 22.16 -23.90 -11.52
N GLY A 58 22.52 -22.69 -11.96
CA GLY A 58 22.53 -22.31 -13.38
C GLY A 58 21.15 -22.29 -14.05
N ARG A 59 20.08 -22.26 -13.25
CA ARG A 59 18.68 -22.31 -13.71
C ARG A 59 17.81 -21.26 -13.02
N LEU A 60 16.61 -21.08 -13.57
CA LEU A 60 15.59 -20.27 -12.91
C LEU A 60 15.22 -20.89 -11.56
N ARG A 61 14.98 -20.04 -10.56
CA ARG A 61 14.58 -20.48 -9.22
C ARG A 61 13.13 -20.98 -9.29
N ASP A 62 12.94 -22.29 -9.13
CA ASP A 62 11.62 -22.93 -9.23
C ASP A 62 10.62 -22.39 -8.18
N ARG A 63 11.11 -22.01 -6.98
CA ARG A 63 10.31 -21.43 -5.87
C ARG A 63 9.70 -20.05 -6.17
N ASP A 64 10.01 -19.46 -7.31
CA ASP A 64 9.42 -18.19 -7.72
C ASP A 64 8.11 -18.39 -8.51
N TRP A 65 7.69 -19.64 -8.75
CA TRP A 65 6.59 -20.00 -9.65
C TRP A 65 5.76 -21.22 -9.20
N ASP A 66 5.92 -21.67 -7.96
CA ASP A 66 5.28 -22.88 -7.44
C ASP A 66 3.93 -22.62 -6.76
N GLU A 67 3.60 -21.37 -6.41
CA GLU A 67 2.32 -20.99 -5.82
C GLU A 67 1.41 -20.22 -6.80
N GLY A 68 0.09 -20.46 -6.73
CA GLY A 68 -0.88 -19.72 -7.57
C GLY A 68 -0.88 -18.20 -7.33
N ALA A 69 -0.54 -17.77 -6.11
CA ALA A 69 -0.39 -16.35 -5.76
C ALA A 69 0.83 -15.71 -6.43
N ASP A 70 1.83 -16.51 -6.82
CA ASP A 70 3.05 -16.02 -7.45
C ASP A 70 2.77 -15.35 -8.78
N PHE A 71 1.79 -15.82 -9.54
CA PHE A 71 1.40 -15.21 -10.80
C PHE A 71 0.90 -13.77 -10.65
N GLY A 72 0.51 -13.34 -9.43
CA GLY A 72 0.26 -11.93 -9.14
C GLY A 72 1.46 -11.03 -9.45
N ARG A 73 2.69 -11.56 -9.34
CA ARG A 73 3.94 -10.86 -9.68
C ARG A 73 4.07 -10.49 -11.14
N LEU A 74 3.25 -11.09 -12.01
CA LEU A 74 3.20 -10.75 -13.43
C LEU A 74 2.49 -9.43 -13.68
N LEU A 75 1.57 -9.02 -12.81
CA LEU A 75 0.93 -7.71 -12.93
C LEU A 75 1.81 -6.67 -12.23
N ARG A 76 2.47 -5.82 -13.01
CA ARG A 76 3.28 -4.72 -12.47
C ARG A 76 2.39 -3.62 -11.91
N PHE A 77 1.40 -3.20 -12.69
CA PHE A 77 0.31 -2.36 -12.23
C PHE A 77 -0.88 -2.40 -13.19
N ALA A 78 -2.07 -2.10 -12.68
CA ALA A 78 -3.20 -1.63 -13.47
C ALA A 78 -3.77 -0.37 -12.81
N ARG A 79 -4.17 0.61 -13.61
CA ARG A 79 -4.69 1.89 -13.13
C ARG A 79 -5.84 2.33 -14.01
N TYR A 80 -6.81 2.99 -13.39
CA TYR A 80 -7.88 3.66 -14.11
C TYR A 80 -8.14 5.01 -13.42
N GLY A 81 -7.83 6.09 -14.16
CA GLY A 81 -7.76 7.46 -13.65
C GLY A 81 -6.91 7.57 -12.38
N ASP A 82 -7.37 8.42 -11.47
CA ASP A 82 -6.78 8.56 -10.13
C ASP A 82 -7.43 7.64 -9.09
N PHE A 83 -8.47 6.90 -9.48
CA PHE A 83 -9.38 6.27 -8.55
C PHE A 83 -9.17 4.78 -8.36
N VAL A 84 -8.59 4.06 -9.33
CA VAL A 84 -8.26 2.63 -9.16
C VAL A 84 -6.78 2.44 -9.40
N ARG A 85 -6.11 1.78 -8.47
CA ARG A 85 -4.71 1.35 -8.57
C ARG A 85 -4.59 -0.08 -8.08
N VAL A 86 -4.07 -0.96 -8.93
CA VAL A 86 -3.75 -2.35 -8.61
C VAL A 86 -2.26 -2.54 -8.88
N GLY A 87 -1.55 -3.23 -8.00
CA GLY A 87 -0.09 -3.34 -8.03
C GLY A 87 0.50 -3.20 -6.64
N GLN A 88 1.70 -2.62 -6.55
CA GLN A 88 2.31 -2.32 -5.25
C GLN A 88 1.61 -1.11 -4.59
N VAL A 89 1.20 -1.27 -3.34
CA VAL A 89 0.72 -0.20 -2.47
C VAL A 89 1.91 0.35 -1.69
N VAL A 90 2.18 1.65 -1.86
CA VAL A 90 3.36 2.32 -1.29
C VAL A 90 2.90 3.56 -0.54
N ASP A 91 3.35 3.69 0.71
CA ASP A 91 3.18 4.87 1.58
C ASP A 91 1.70 5.23 1.82
N LEU A 92 0.82 4.23 1.87
CA LEU A 92 -0.61 4.43 2.09
C LEU A 92 -0.88 4.88 3.53
N THR A 93 -1.54 6.02 3.68
CA THR A 93 -2.04 6.50 4.96
C THR A 93 -3.53 6.78 4.81
N LEU A 94 -4.37 6.14 5.64
CA LEU A 94 -5.81 6.42 5.63
C LEU A 94 -6.13 7.51 6.65
N GLY A 95 -6.77 8.58 6.19
CA GLY A 95 -7.21 9.68 7.04
C GLY A 95 -6.07 10.26 7.87
N GLN A 96 -6.28 10.32 9.18
CA GLN A 96 -5.29 10.77 10.16
C GLN A 96 -4.26 9.68 10.50
N GLY A 97 -4.10 8.61 9.71
CA GLY A 97 -3.01 7.64 9.90
C GLY A 97 -2.97 6.94 11.25
N THR A 98 -4.11 6.78 11.92
CA THR A 98 -4.12 6.16 13.26
C THR A 98 -4.22 4.64 13.20
N LEU A 99 -4.94 4.11 12.20
CA LEU A 99 -5.05 2.67 11.95
C LEU A 99 -4.09 2.22 10.84
N VAL A 100 -3.96 3.02 9.78
CA VAL A 100 -3.12 2.71 8.61
C VAL A 100 -2.25 3.91 8.30
N ARG A 101 -0.94 3.79 8.52
CA ARG A 101 0.03 4.86 8.29
C ARG A 101 1.25 4.36 7.56
N ARG A 102 1.59 5.03 6.46
CA ARG A 102 2.75 4.71 5.63
C ARG A 102 2.84 3.21 5.34
N TYR A 103 1.69 2.63 5.01
CA TYR A 103 1.55 1.21 4.79
C TYR A 103 2.14 0.84 3.42
N HIS A 104 2.91 -0.24 3.41
CA HIS A 104 3.51 -0.82 2.22
C HIS A 104 3.16 -2.31 2.19
N ASN A 105 2.58 -2.79 1.09
CA ASN A 105 2.18 -4.20 0.98
C ASN A 105 3.33 -5.12 0.54
N GLY A 106 4.45 -4.58 0.06
CA GLY A 106 5.62 -5.33 -0.36
C GLY A 106 6.89 -4.75 0.24
N VAL A 107 7.48 -5.46 1.19
CA VAL A 107 8.77 -5.13 1.84
C VAL A 107 9.83 -6.19 1.54
N ASP A 108 9.42 -7.38 1.09
CA ASP A 108 10.29 -8.51 0.74
C ASP A 108 10.25 -8.77 -0.77
N ASP A 109 11.42 -8.93 -1.38
CA ASP A 109 11.58 -9.26 -2.80
C ASP A 109 11.17 -10.71 -3.11
N ASP A 110 11.12 -11.60 -2.11
CA ASP A 110 10.76 -13.01 -2.29
C ASP A 110 9.24 -13.25 -2.26
N HIS A 111 8.44 -12.34 -1.67
CA HIS A 111 6.98 -12.49 -1.57
C HIS A 111 6.25 -11.31 -2.20
N HIS A 112 5.88 -11.45 -3.48
CA HIS A 112 5.12 -10.43 -4.18
C HIS A 112 3.66 -10.37 -3.68
N ARG A 113 3.22 -9.21 -3.21
CA ARG A 113 1.80 -8.96 -2.90
C ARG A 113 1.18 -8.00 -3.91
N LEU A 114 0.20 -8.51 -4.65
CA LEU A 114 -0.60 -7.70 -5.55
C LEU A 114 -1.68 -6.97 -4.75
N GLY A 115 -1.47 -5.71 -4.41
CA GLY A 115 -2.43 -4.89 -3.68
C GLY A 115 -3.39 -4.16 -4.59
N ALA A 116 -4.44 -3.60 -4.00
CA ALA A 116 -5.41 -2.74 -4.67
C ALA A 116 -5.77 -1.56 -3.78
N LEU A 117 -6.00 -0.41 -4.42
CA LEU A 117 -6.50 0.82 -3.82
C LEU A 117 -7.59 1.37 -4.74
N VAL A 118 -8.74 1.67 -4.15
CA VAL A 118 -9.82 2.41 -4.78
C VAL A 118 -10.04 3.69 -3.97
N ALA A 119 -9.96 4.84 -4.60
CA ALA A 119 -10.16 6.13 -3.93
C ALA A 119 -10.94 7.10 -4.82
N GLY A 120 -11.75 7.97 -4.23
CA GLY A 120 -12.46 8.96 -5.04
C GLY A 120 -13.44 9.79 -4.22
N THR A 121 -14.00 10.80 -4.89
CA THR A 121 -14.92 11.76 -4.28
C THR A 121 -16.21 11.85 -5.10
N ILE A 122 -17.36 11.84 -4.42
CA ILE A 122 -18.69 12.06 -4.99
C ILE A 122 -19.34 13.19 -4.20
N GLY A 123 -19.28 14.42 -4.73
CA GLY A 123 -19.71 15.62 -4.02
C GLY A 123 -18.90 15.82 -2.73
N PRO A 124 -19.54 15.90 -1.54
CA PRO A 124 -18.84 16.05 -0.26
C PRO A 124 -18.28 14.73 0.30
N LEU A 125 -18.64 13.57 -0.28
CA LEU A 125 -18.23 12.25 0.20
C LEU A 125 -16.93 11.81 -0.47
N GLY A 126 -15.87 11.63 0.32
CA GLY A 126 -14.63 10.95 -0.09
C GLY A 126 -14.59 9.51 0.43
N VAL A 127 -14.10 8.58 -0.39
CA VAL A 127 -13.95 7.17 -0.03
C VAL A 127 -12.55 6.69 -0.43
N GLU A 128 -11.93 5.89 0.43
CA GLU A 128 -10.68 5.17 0.17
C GLU A 128 -10.85 3.72 0.64
N ILE A 129 -10.47 2.74 -0.18
CA ILE A 129 -10.56 1.31 0.14
C ILE A 129 -9.28 0.66 -0.35
N PHE A 130 -8.64 -0.15 0.49
CA PHE A 130 -7.46 -0.90 0.08
C PHE A 130 -7.50 -2.35 0.53
N ALA A 131 -6.77 -3.18 -0.22
CA ALA A 131 -6.41 -4.54 0.14
C ALA A 131 -4.93 -4.75 -0.16
N ASP A 132 -4.21 -5.43 0.74
CA ASP A 132 -2.78 -5.68 0.59
C ASP A 132 -2.46 -6.75 -0.45
N GLN A 133 -3.36 -7.73 -0.60
CA GLN A 133 -3.27 -8.85 -1.52
C GLN A 133 -4.65 -9.16 -2.13
N VAL A 134 -4.85 -8.97 -3.43
CA VAL A 134 -6.16 -9.14 -4.07
C VAL A 134 -6.68 -10.58 -4.00
N PHE A 135 -5.79 -11.58 -4.06
CA PHE A 135 -6.19 -12.99 -4.14
C PHE A 135 -6.39 -13.69 -2.79
N ALA A 136 -5.96 -13.07 -1.69
CA ALA A 136 -6.09 -13.67 -0.35
C ALA A 136 -6.52 -12.67 0.73
N ALA A 137 -6.43 -11.37 0.44
CA ALA A 137 -6.79 -10.21 1.25
C ALA A 137 -6.69 -10.39 2.77
N PRO A 138 -5.54 -10.83 3.31
CA PRO A 138 -5.37 -10.92 4.74
C PRO A 138 -5.49 -9.53 5.36
N VAL A 139 -4.94 -8.48 4.76
CA VAL A 139 -5.00 -7.13 5.34
C VAL A 139 -5.75 -6.18 4.40
N GLY A 140 -6.68 -5.41 4.96
CA GLY A 140 -7.40 -4.41 4.21
C GLY A 140 -8.07 -3.40 5.10
N GLY A 141 -8.64 -2.38 4.48
CA GLY A 141 -9.33 -1.33 5.20
C GLY A 141 -10.04 -0.36 4.28
N ALA A 142 -10.86 0.48 4.88
CA ALA A 142 -11.63 1.49 4.19
C ALA A 142 -11.75 2.74 5.05
N ARG A 143 -11.87 3.88 4.39
CA ARG A 143 -12.23 5.16 4.95
C ARG A 143 -13.37 5.76 4.14
N ALA A 144 -14.34 6.32 4.86
CA ALA A 144 -15.27 7.28 4.30
C ALA A 144 -15.11 8.60 5.03
N GLN A 145 -15.19 9.72 4.32
CA GLN A 145 -15.15 11.04 4.91
C GLN A 145 -16.17 11.96 4.26
N TRP A 146 -16.76 12.85 5.06
CA TRP A 146 -17.67 13.87 4.60
C TRP A 146 -17.07 15.24 4.87
N THR A 147 -16.88 16.03 3.81
CA THR A 147 -16.44 17.42 3.89
C THR A 147 -17.66 18.33 3.86
N PHE A 148 -17.79 19.21 4.85
CA PHE A 148 -18.91 20.11 4.98
C PHE A 148 -18.61 21.45 4.28
N ASP A 149 -19.63 22.28 4.06
CA ASP A 149 -19.46 23.66 3.55
C ASP A 149 -18.81 24.60 4.61
N ALA A 150 -18.57 24.07 5.80
CA ALA A 150 -17.78 24.68 6.86
C ALA A 150 -16.38 24.05 6.86
N PRO A 151 -15.37 24.65 7.54
CA PRO A 151 -13.98 24.20 7.43
C PRO A 151 -13.71 22.90 8.23
N PHE A 152 -14.62 21.93 8.19
CA PHE A 152 -14.45 20.65 8.86
C PHE A 152 -14.78 19.46 7.97
N THR A 153 -14.05 18.38 8.22
CA THR A 153 -14.29 17.05 7.65
C THR A 153 -14.50 16.07 8.79
N VAL A 154 -15.46 15.16 8.63
CA VAL A 154 -15.66 14.02 9.55
C VAL A 154 -15.34 12.73 8.81
N GLY A 155 -14.53 11.88 9.41
CA GLY A 155 -14.10 10.61 8.85
C GLY A 155 -14.50 9.42 9.71
N ALA A 156 -14.72 8.28 9.04
CA ALA A 156 -14.80 6.97 9.65
C ALA A 156 -13.79 6.05 8.93
N THR A 157 -12.95 5.36 9.71
CA THR A 157 -11.92 4.47 9.18
C THR A 157 -12.05 3.10 9.82
N PHE A 158 -11.84 2.06 9.03
CA PHE A 158 -11.73 0.68 9.48
C PHE A 158 -10.52 0.03 8.81
N ALA A 159 -9.79 -0.78 9.55
CA ALA A 159 -8.74 -1.63 8.99
C ALA A 159 -8.60 -2.91 9.82
N GLY A 160 -8.22 -4.01 9.18
CA GLY A 160 -8.01 -5.27 9.87
C GLY A 160 -7.15 -6.24 9.09
N ASP A 161 -6.61 -7.19 9.84
CA ASP A 161 -6.10 -8.46 9.36
C ASP A 161 -7.20 -9.53 9.54
N PHE A 162 -7.81 -9.95 8.44
CA PHE A 162 -8.86 -10.95 8.35
C PHE A 162 -8.37 -12.39 8.50
N ALA A 163 -7.06 -12.59 8.58
CA ALA A 163 -6.43 -13.89 8.72
C ALA A 163 -5.26 -13.86 9.72
N ALA A 164 -5.40 -13.04 10.76
CA ALA A 164 -4.34 -12.79 11.73
C ALA A 164 -3.99 -14.09 12.48
N PRO A 165 -2.69 -14.47 12.56
CA PRO A 165 -2.29 -15.65 13.33
C PRO A 165 -2.46 -15.38 14.82
N VAL A 166 -3.43 -16.06 15.45
CA VAL A 166 -3.71 -15.94 16.89
C VAL A 166 -3.05 -17.05 17.71
N THR A 167 -2.63 -18.13 17.06
CA THR A 167 -1.74 -19.14 17.64
C THR A 167 -0.66 -19.53 16.64
N LEU A 168 0.48 -19.98 17.14
CA LEU A 168 1.57 -20.50 16.33
C LEU A 168 1.74 -21.98 16.64
N SER A 169 1.63 -22.84 15.64
CA SER A 169 1.91 -24.28 15.76
C SER A 169 3.26 -24.68 15.17
N GLY A 170 4.08 -23.69 14.80
CA GLY A 170 5.42 -23.88 14.23
C GLY A 170 5.41 -24.10 12.71
N GLY A 171 6.44 -23.57 12.05
CA GLY A 171 6.57 -23.61 10.59
C GLY A 171 5.64 -22.67 9.84
N VAL A 172 5.71 -22.73 8.52
CA VAL A 172 4.85 -21.99 7.58
C VAL A 172 4.00 -22.98 6.76
N ASP A 173 2.81 -22.55 6.34
CA ASP A 173 1.98 -23.30 5.40
C ASP A 173 2.45 -23.08 3.96
N ASP A 174 1.74 -23.71 3.02
CA ASP A 174 2.02 -23.69 1.59
C ASP A 174 1.70 -22.31 0.94
N THR A 175 1.47 -21.29 1.76
CA THR A 175 1.28 -19.89 1.34
C THR A 175 2.28 -18.95 2.02
N GLY A 176 3.34 -19.53 2.61
CA GLY A 176 4.37 -18.80 3.35
C GLY A 176 3.90 -18.19 4.67
N ARG A 177 2.70 -18.51 5.16
CA ARG A 177 2.13 -17.94 6.37
C ARG A 177 2.37 -18.84 7.58
N PRO A 178 2.53 -18.30 8.80
CA PRO A 178 2.65 -19.13 10.00
C PRO A 178 1.49 -20.12 10.12
N ARG A 179 1.80 -21.38 10.44
CA ARG A 179 0.78 -22.40 10.75
C ARG A 179 0.18 -22.12 12.11
N GLY A 180 -1.14 -22.24 12.22
CA GLY A 180 -1.87 -22.08 13.46
C GLY A 180 -3.31 -21.63 13.24
N ARG A 181 -3.99 -21.32 14.34
CA ARG A 181 -5.35 -20.75 14.29
C ARG A 181 -5.25 -19.30 13.80
N ARG A 182 -6.14 -18.94 12.89
CA ARG A 182 -6.30 -17.58 12.39
C ARG A 182 -7.63 -17.03 12.84
N ASP A 183 -7.65 -15.73 13.13
CA ASP A 183 -8.86 -15.01 13.48
C ASP A 183 -8.80 -13.59 12.92
N PHE A 184 -9.92 -12.89 12.97
CA PHE A 184 -9.97 -11.48 12.64
C PHE A 184 -9.31 -10.64 13.75
N PHE A 185 -8.43 -9.73 13.35
CA PHE A 185 -7.91 -8.67 14.21
C PHE A 185 -8.05 -7.34 13.50
N GLY A 186 -8.76 -6.38 14.07
CA GLY A 186 -8.93 -5.10 13.42
C GLY A 186 -9.40 -3.99 14.34
N GLY A 187 -9.53 -2.81 13.77
CA GLY A 187 -9.95 -1.62 14.48
C GLY A 187 -10.79 -0.70 13.60
N GLY A 188 -11.55 0.14 14.28
CA GLY A 188 -12.36 1.18 13.66
C GLY A 188 -12.19 2.49 14.43
N GLY A 189 -12.36 3.62 13.76
CA GLY A 189 -12.26 4.92 14.39
C GLY A 189 -13.05 5.99 13.67
N LEU A 190 -13.35 7.04 14.41
CA LEU A 190 -13.93 8.27 13.90
C LEU A 190 -12.92 9.41 14.11
N ASP A 191 -12.89 10.32 13.16
CA ASP A 191 -12.08 11.53 13.26
C ASP A 191 -12.86 12.75 12.80
N VAL A 192 -12.47 13.90 13.34
CA VAL A 192 -12.88 15.21 12.87
C VAL A 192 -11.62 16.03 12.62
N ALA A 193 -11.57 16.74 11.50
CA ALA A 193 -10.49 17.65 11.16
C ALA A 193 -11.08 19.03 10.85
N TRP A 194 -10.57 20.07 11.52
CA TRP A 194 -10.82 21.47 11.22
C TRP A 194 -9.65 22.01 10.39
N HIS A 195 -9.95 22.40 9.15
CA HIS A 195 -9.03 23.04 8.21
C HIS A 195 -8.80 24.51 8.62
N LEU A 196 -7.71 24.77 9.34
CA LEU A 196 -7.33 26.12 9.78
C LEU A 196 -6.71 26.94 8.63
N LEU A 197 -6.04 26.23 7.72
CA LEU A 197 -5.48 26.75 6.47
C LEU A 197 -5.68 25.69 5.39
N ASP A 198 -6.19 26.08 4.23
CA ASP A 198 -6.31 25.21 3.06
C ASP A 198 -6.07 26.04 1.80
N ASP A 199 -4.83 26.05 1.33
CA ASP A 199 -4.39 26.81 0.17
C ASP A 199 -3.48 25.95 -0.73
N PRO A 200 -3.14 26.41 -1.96
CA PRO A 200 -2.30 25.63 -2.87
C PRO A 200 -0.87 25.36 -2.35
N ASP A 201 -0.37 26.22 -1.48
CA ASP A 201 1.00 26.21 -0.95
C ASP A 201 1.09 25.47 0.39
N GLY A 202 -0.03 25.16 1.03
CA GLY A 202 -0.04 24.47 2.29
C GLY A 202 -1.43 24.22 2.88
N ARG A 203 -1.44 23.34 3.87
CA ARG A 203 -2.62 22.98 4.64
C ARG A 203 -2.25 22.82 6.09
N LEU A 204 -3.13 23.26 6.99
CA LEU A 204 -3.00 23.05 8.43
C LEU A 204 -4.35 22.62 8.99
N ASP A 205 -4.36 21.44 9.61
CA ASP A 205 -5.52 20.86 10.25
C ASP A 205 -5.30 20.77 11.77
N LEU A 206 -6.30 21.17 12.54
CA LEU A 206 -6.50 20.69 13.91
C LEU A 206 -7.44 19.49 13.82
N TYR A 207 -7.05 18.34 14.36
CA TYR A 207 -7.89 17.16 14.30
C TYR A 207 -8.01 16.46 15.65
N GLY A 208 -9.08 15.68 15.78
CA GLY A 208 -9.28 14.73 16.86
C GLY A 208 -9.69 13.36 16.33
N VAL A 209 -9.19 12.31 16.96
CA VAL A 209 -9.48 10.92 16.60
C VAL A 209 -9.89 10.15 17.85
N GLY A 210 -10.88 9.27 17.70
CA GLY A 210 -11.15 8.18 18.64
C GLY A 210 -11.20 6.85 17.89
N GLN A 211 -10.50 5.84 18.39
CA GLN A 211 -10.51 4.50 17.80
C GLN A 211 -10.73 3.40 18.84
N VAL A 212 -11.19 2.26 18.34
CA VAL A 212 -11.27 1.00 19.06
C VAL A 212 -10.47 -0.04 18.28
N LEU A 213 -9.62 -0.79 18.98
CA LEU A 213 -8.91 -1.95 18.46
C LEU A 213 -9.41 -3.21 19.17
N ASP A 214 -9.65 -4.26 18.39
CA ASP A 214 -10.01 -5.60 18.88
C ASP A 214 -11.17 -5.59 19.91
N SER A 215 -12.20 -4.80 19.60
CA SER A 215 -13.45 -4.60 20.38
C SER A 215 -13.37 -4.02 21.79
N ALA A 216 -12.18 -3.90 22.40
CA ALA A 216 -12.04 -3.56 23.82
C ALA A 216 -10.99 -2.48 24.14
N ARG A 217 -10.13 -2.10 23.19
CA ARG A 217 -9.04 -1.13 23.43
C ARG A 217 -9.39 0.20 22.79
N PHE A 218 -9.85 1.14 23.60
CA PHE A 218 -10.09 2.51 23.16
C PHE A 218 -8.80 3.33 23.20
N GLY A 219 -8.65 4.24 22.25
CA GLY A 219 -7.65 5.30 22.29
C GLY A 219 -8.16 6.55 21.62
N ALA A 220 -7.80 7.71 22.15
CA ALA A 220 -8.13 8.99 21.54
C ALA A 220 -6.93 9.92 21.55
N HIS A 221 -6.85 10.80 20.56
CA HIS A 221 -5.83 11.83 20.52
C HIS A 221 -6.30 13.07 19.78
N LEU A 222 -5.68 14.18 20.11
CA LEU A 222 -5.83 15.46 19.41
C LEU A 222 -4.48 15.82 18.80
N GLY A 223 -4.47 16.54 17.70
CA GLY A 223 -3.22 16.98 17.13
C GLY A 223 -3.36 17.99 16.00
N PHE A 224 -2.20 18.42 15.53
CA PHE A 224 -2.07 19.26 14.36
C PHE A 224 -1.35 18.48 13.27
N ALA A 225 -1.86 18.55 12.04
CA ALA A 225 -1.20 18.02 10.86
C ALA A 225 -1.12 19.12 9.81
N GLY A 226 0.01 19.22 9.13
CA GLY A 226 0.14 20.22 8.09
C GLY A 226 1.15 19.86 7.03
N THR A 227 0.95 20.46 5.86
CA THR A 227 1.88 20.41 4.74
C THR A 227 2.20 21.82 4.30
N ALA A 228 3.42 22.04 3.83
CA ALA A 228 3.84 23.32 3.25
C ALA A 228 4.76 23.07 2.05
N ARG A 229 4.63 23.91 1.03
CA ARG A 229 5.44 23.94 -0.18
C ARG A 229 6.18 25.28 -0.26
N PRO A 230 7.28 25.46 0.49
CA PRO A 230 8.02 26.73 0.48
C PRO A 230 8.72 27.04 -0.85
N GLY A 231 8.69 26.11 -1.82
CA GLY A 231 9.21 26.26 -3.16
C GLY A 231 8.82 25.07 -4.06
N PRO A 232 9.18 25.10 -5.36
CA PRO A 232 8.73 24.09 -6.33
C PRO A 232 9.23 22.66 -6.03
N ASP A 233 10.39 22.54 -5.39
CA ASP A 233 11.05 21.26 -5.12
C ASP A 233 10.90 20.78 -3.67
N TRP A 234 10.30 21.62 -2.80
CA TRP A 234 10.24 21.35 -1.37
C TRP A 234 8.82 21.06 -0.93
N ARG A 235 8.65 19.94 -0.24
CA ARG A 235 7.45 19.62 0.51
C ARG A 235 7.84 19.30 1.94
N LEU A 236 7.30 20.07 2.87
CA LEU A 236 7.37 19.83 4.30
C LEU A 236 6.06 19.21 4.75
N GLU A 237 6.16 18.16 5.56
CA GLU A 237 5.03 17.51 6.20
C GLU A 237 5.35 17.34 7.68
N GLY A 238 4.46 17.82 8.54
CA GLY A 238 4.67 17.86 9.97
C GLY A 238 3.40 17.45 10.71
N ARG A 239 3.61 16.77 11.85
CA ARG A 239 2.52 16.37 12.72
C ARG A 239 2.93 16.43 14.19
N LEU A 240 2.01 16.92 15.01
CA LEU A 240 2.15 16.96 16.46
C LEU A 240 0.91 16.36 17.11
N GLU A 241 1.12 15.37 17.98
CA GLU A 241 0.06 14.59 18.61
C GLU A 241 0.12 14.69 20.13
N GLY A 242 -1.02 14.99 20.76
CA GLY A 242 -1.24 14.85 22.19
C GLY A 242 -2.12 13.63 22.46
N ILE A 243 -1.59 12.66 23.20
CA ILE A 243 -2.34 11.45 23.60
C ILE A 243 -3.28 11.79 24.74
N ALA A 244 -4.56 11.46 24.60
CA ALA A 244 -5.50 11.41 25.72
C ALA A 244 -5.68 9.94 26.11
N LEU A 245 -5.28 9.60 27.35
CA LEU A 245 -5.41 8.25 27.92
C LEU A 245 -6.88 7.85 28.10
#